data_AF-A0A7V1MYD8-F1
#
_entry.id   AF-A0A7V1MYD8-F1
#
_cell.length_a   1.000
_cell.length_b   1.000
_cell.length_c   1.000
_cell.angle_alpha   90.00
_cell.angle_beta   90.00
_cell.angle_gamma   90.00
#
_symmetry.space_group_name_H-M   'P 1'
#
loop_
_entity.id
_entity.type
_entity.pdbx_description
1 polymer ?
#
loop_
_entity_poly.entity_id
_entity_poly.type
_entity_poly.pdbx_seq_one_letter_code
_entity_poly.pdbx_strand_id
1 'polypeptide(L)'
;MAVKATEIKAGNAIIYEGQLCVVLSTEHVKPGKGPAYVQAKMKNVQTGTIKINRLNSSDKFEAADIDKRKMEYLYDAGGQG
;
A
#
# COMPACT_ATOMS: atom_id res chain seq x y z
N MET A 1 6.19 11.04 -6.07
CA MET A 1 7.62 10.65 -5.87
C MET A 1 7.70 9.14 -5.93
N ALA A 2 8.62 8.58 -6.73
CA ALA A 2 8.75 7.13 -6.88
C ALA A 2 9.65 6.55 -5.77
N VAL A 3 9.14 5.61 -4.98
CA VAL A 3 9.85 4.90 -3.90
C VAL A 3 10.31 3.53 -4.39
N LYS A 4 11.55 3.16 -4.10
CA LYS A 4 12.05 1.81 -4.42
C LYS A 4 11.41 0.77 -3.51
N ALA A 5 11.22 -0.46 -4.00
CA ALA A 5 10.73 -1.58 -3.20
C ALA A 5 11.46 -1.77 -1.86
N THR A 6 12.78 -1.53 -1.86
CA THR A 6 13.65 -1.67 -0.68
C THR A 6 13.51 -0.53 0.34
N GLU A 7 12.96 0.61 -0.06
CA GLU A 7 12.75 1.78 0.82
C GLU A 7 11.34 1.82 1.42
N ILE A 8 10.45 0.94 0.93
CA ILE A 8 9.11 0.78 1.47
C ILE A 8 9.20 0.20 2.87
N LYS A 9 8.48 0.83 3.81
CA LYS A 9 8.34 0.38 5.19
C LYS A 9 6.87 0.15 5.52
N ALA A 10 6.62 -0.59 6.60
CA ALA A 10 5.30 -0.70 7.18
C ALA A 10 4.72 0.70 7.50
N GLY A 11 3.47 0.93 7.12
CA GLY A 11 2.77 2.21 7.24
C GLY A 11 2.73 3.04 5.96
N ASN A 12 3.64 2.81 5.00
CA ASN A 12 3.62 3.54 3.73
C ASN A 12 2.41 3.13 2.90
N ALA A 13 1.81 4.10 2.21
CA ALA A 13 0.82 3.86 1.18
C ALA A 13 1.46 3.96 -0.20
N ILE A 14 1.20 2.96 -1.03
CA ILE A 14 1.72 2.89 -2.38
C ILE A 14 0.59 2.56 -3.36
N ILE A 15 0.72 3.03 -4.59
CA ILE A 15 -0.13 2.59 -5.70
C ILE A 15 0.49 1.30 -6.26
N TYR A 16 -0.24 0.20 -6.18
CA TYR A 16 0.14 -1.09 -6.73
C TYR A 16 -0.97 -1.59 -7.66
N GLU A 17 -0.65 -1.84 -8.93
CA GLU A 17 -1.62 -2.21 -9.98
C GLU A 17 -2.79 -1.20 -10.11
N GLY A 18 -2.52 0.10 -9.91
CA GLY A 18 -3.55 1.15 -9.95
C GLY A 18 -4.45 1.21 -8.71
N GLN A 19 -4.18 0.38 -7.69
CA GLN A 19 -4.92 0.38 -6.43
C GLN A 19 -4.09 0.95 -5.29
N LEU A 20 -4.74 1.76 -4.44
CA LEU A 20 -4.12 2.29 -3.22
C LEU A 20 -3.99 1.19 -2.17
N CYS A 21 -2.76 0.84 -1.83
CA CYS A 21 -2.42 -0.22 -0.91
C CYS A 21 -1.52 0.30 0.22
N VAL A 22 -1.90 0.01 1.46
CA VAL A 22 -1.10 0.33 2.66
C VAL A 22 -0.25 -0.87 3.01
N VAL A 23 1.06 -0.66 3.12
CA VAL A 23 2.00 -1.71 3.48
C VAL A 23 1.92 -1.98 4.97
N LEU A 24 1.62 -3.22 5.33
CA LEU A 24 1.55 -3.70 6.71
C LEU A 24 2.92 -4.20 7.18
N SER A 25 3.66 -4.89 6.32
CA SER A 25 4.98 -5.45 6.64
C SER A 25 5.77 -5.71 5.38
N THR A 26 7.10 -5.66 5.48
CA THR A 26 8.04 -5.92 4.38
C THR A 26 9.14 -6.86 4.86
N GLU A 27 9.41 -7.89 4.08
CA GLU A 27 10.46 -8.87 4.37
C GLU A 27 11.43 -8.95 3.19
N HIS A 28 12.72 -8.77 3.44
CA HIS A 28 13.73 -8.85 2.39
C HIS A 28 14.27 -10.27 2.31
N VAL A 29 13.94 -10.98 1.23
CA VAL A 29 14.30 -12.39 1.05
C VAL A 29 15.43 -12.49 0.03
N LYS A 30 16.54 -13.11 0.45
CA LYS A 30 17.69 -13.45 -0.40
C LYS A 30 17.75 -14.97 -0.57
N PRO A 31 17.14 -15.54 -1.63
CA PRO A 31 17.20 -16.98 -1.85
C PRO A 31 18.66 -17.40 -2.17
N GLY A 32 19.13 -18.51 -1.60
CA GLY A 32 20.51 -18.98 -1.81
C GLY A 32 20.88 -19.24 -3.29
N LYS A 33 19.87 -19.54 -4.12
CA LYS A 33 19.93 -19.52 -5.60
C LYS A 33 18.75 -18.71 -6.13
N GLY A 34 18.98 -17.47 -6.55
CA GLY A 34 17.97 -16.62 -7.21
C GLY A 34 18.13 -15.14 -6.89
N PRO A 35 17.38 -14.26 -7.59
CA PRO A 35 17.40 -12.83 -7.33
C PRO A 35 16.72 -12.50 -5.99
N ALA A 36 17.25 -11.50 -5.28
CA ALA A 36 16.68 -11.02 -4.03
C ALA A 36 15.40 -10.21 -4.27
N TYR A 37 14.36 -10.48 -3.49
CA TYR A 37 13.05 -9.84 -3.60
C TYR A 37 12.54 -9.38 -2.24
N VAL A 38 11.68 -8.38 -2.24
CA VAL A 38 10.98 -7.87 -1.05
C VAL A 38 9.58 -8.45 -1.06
N GLN A 39 9.22 -9.23 -0.04
CA GLN A 39 7.87 -9.70 0.17
C GLN A 39 7.13 -8.65 1.01
N ALA A 40 6.18 -7.94 0.40
CA ALA A 40 5.41 -6.90 1.05
C ALA A 40 3.97 -7.37 1.26
N LYS A 41 3.54 -7.40 2.52
CA LYS A 41 2.15 -7.63 2.90
C LYS A 41 1.43 -6.29 2.87
N MET A 42 0.44 -6.16 2.01
CA MET A 42 -0.26 -4.90 1.78
C MET A 42 -1.77 -5.08 1.97
N LYS A 43 -2.44 -4.03 2.42
CA LYS A 43 -3.88 -3.95 2.53
C LYS A 43 -4.41 -2.93 1.54
N ASN A 44 -5.32 -3.35 0.67
CA ASN A 44 -6.03 -2.47 -0.23
C ASN A 44 -6.93 -1.53 0.59
N VAL A 45 -6.82 -0.23 0.38
CA VAL A 45 -7.59 0.79 1.12
C VAL A 45 -9.05 0.84 0.66
N GLN A 46 -9.32 0.55 -0.62
CA GLN A 46 -10.66 0.58 -1.19
C GLN A 46 -11.46 -0.67 -0.79
N THR A 47 -10.87 -1.86 -0.89
CA THR A 47 -11.57 -3.14 -0.64
C THR A 47 -11.33 -3.72 0.75
N GLY A 48 -10.33 -3.22 1.48
CA GLY A 48 -9.90 -3.78 2.76
C GLY A 48 -9.15 -5.12 2.67
N THR A 49 -8.97 -5.67 1.46
CA THR A 49 -8.34 -6.98 1.24
C THR A 49 -6.85 -6.93 1.54
N ILE A 50 -6.34 -7.94 2.26
CA ILE A 50 -4.91 -8.09 2.54
C ILE A 50 -4.32 -9.09 1.55
N LYS A 51 -3.28 -8.67 0.83
CA LYS A 51 -2.54 -9.51 -0.12
C LYS A 51 -1.04 -9.48 0.18
N ILE A 52 -0.35 -10.55 -0.20
CA ILE A 52 1.10 -10.67 -0.07
C ILE A 52 1.66 -10.61 -1.48
N ASN A 53 2.45 -9.57 -1.75
CA ASN A 53 3.00 -9.28 -3.08
C ASN A 53 4.53 -9.37 -3.02
N ARG A 54 5.13 -9.96 -4.05
CA ARG A 54 6.59 -10.04 -4.19
C ARG A 54 7.02 -8.90 -5.11
N LEU A 55 7.82 -7.99 -4.57
CA LEU A 55 8.36 -6.85 -5.28
C LEU A 55 9.84 -7.13 -5.56
N ASN A 56 10.28 -6.86 -6.78
CA ASN A 56 11.72 -6.91 -7.07
C ASN A 56 12.41 -5.72 -6.40
N SER A 57 13.64 -5.92 -5.93
CA SER A 57 14.40 -4.84 -5.25
C SER A 57 14.63 -3.62 -6.16
N SER A 58 14.59 -3.81 -7.49
CA SER A 58 14.79 -2.77 -8.51
C SER A 58 13.50 -2.05 -8.92
N ASP A 59 12.33 -2.56 -8.52
CA ASP A 59 11.04 -1.96 -8.88
C ASP A 59 10.82 -0.65 -8.12
N LYS A 60 10.19 0.30 -8.81
CA LYS A 60 9.83 1.61 -8.28
C LYS A 60 8.31 1.69 -8.23
N PHE A 61 7.79 2.08 -7.08
CA PHE A 61 6.36 2.26 -6.84
C PHE A 61 6.05 3.72 -6.60
N GLU A 62 4.85 4.14 -6.94
CA GLU A 62 4.40 5.48 -6.57
C GLU A 62 3.96 5.50 -5.12
N ALA A 63 4.63 6.33 -4.31
CA ALA A 63 4.17 6.61 -2.97
C ALA A 63 2.94 7.52 -3.06
N ALA A 64 1.87 7.12 -2.38
CA ALA A 64 0.66 7.91 -2.25
C ALA A 64 0.62 8.50 -0.84
N ASP A 65 0.35 9.80 -0.75
CA ASP A 65 0.08 10.44 0.53
C ASP A 65 -1.40 10.21 0.89
N ILE A 66 -1.67 9.59 2.03
CA ILE A 66 -3.05 9.40 2.51
C ILE A 66 -3.36 10.53 3.48
N ASP A 67 -4.07 11.54 2.99
CA ASP A 67 -4.61 12.60 3.84
C ASP A 67 -5.84 12.06 4.60
N LYS A 68 -5.62 11.59 5.83
CA LYS A 68 -6.71 11.14 6.72
C LYS A 68 -7.35 12.37 7.37
N ARG A 69 -8.41 12.89 6.76
CA ARG A 69 -9.25 13.90 7.40
C ARG A 69 -10.27 13.23 8.31
N LYS A 70 -10.28 13.60 9.60
CA LYS A 70 -11.44 13.36 10.47
C LYS A 70 -12.58 14.21 9.93
N MET A 71 -13.53 13.57 9.27
CA MET A 71 -14.78 14.20 8.89
C MET A 71 -15.81 13.88 9.97
N GLU A 72 -16.50 14.90 10.43
CA GLU A 72 -17.66 14.72 11.29
C GLU A 72 -18.89 14.63 10.40
N TYR A 73 -19.68 13.59 10.60
CA TYR A 73 -20.95 13.44 9.91
C TYR A 73 -21.94 14.42 10.53
N LEU A 74 -22.20 15.54 9.84
CA LEU A 74 -23.03 16.62 10.36
C LEU A 74 -24.52 16.31 10.21
N TYR A 75 -24.97 15.88 9.03
CA TYR A 75 -26.32 15.41 8.75
C TYR A 75 -26.39 14.91 7.29
N ASP A 76 -27.28 13.96 7.00
CA ASP A 76 -27.70 13.60 5.64
C ASP A 76 -28.94 14.43 5.30
N ALA A 77 -28.77 15.47 4.50
CA ALA A 77 -29.90 16.26 4.00
C ALA A 77 -30.55 15.52 2.82
N GLY A 78 -31.35 14.50 3.12
CA GLY A 78 -31.99 13.71 2.07
C GLY A 78 -33.06 12.72 2.55
N GLY A 79 -34.17 13.21 3.11
CA GLY A 79 -35.30 12.32 3.42
C GLY A 79 -36.58 12.98 3.95
N GLN A 80 -37.04 14.08 3.36
CA GLN A 80 -38.44 14.52 3.50
C GLN A 80 -39.00 14.91 2.13
N GLY A 81 -39.90 14.06 1.66
CA GLY A 81 -40.91 14.32 0.64
C GLY A 81 -42.12 13.48 1.00
#